data_AF-A0A3D5TC34-F1
#
_entry.id   AF-A0A3D5TC34-F1
#
_cell.length_a   1.000
_cell.length_b   1.000
_cell.length_c   1.000
_cell.angle_alpha   90.00
_cell.angle_beta   90.00
_cell.angle_gamma   90.00
#
_symmetry.space_group_name_H-M   'P 1'
#
loop_
_entity.id
_entity.type
_entity.pdbx_description
1 polymer ?
#
loop_
_entity_poly.entity_id
_entity_poly.type
_entity_poly.pdbx_seq_one_letter_code
_entity_poly.pdbx_strand_id
1 'polypeptide(L)' 'MKLANYVHMIVIPSEYKDQIMKVMPEQLSDRAFCLSHDKLDVWQWSEKVYSFVRDMAKSNVN' A
#
# COMPACT_ATOMS: atom_id res chain seq x y z
N MET A 1 -7.02 21.12 -3.58
CA MET A 1 -6.07 20.15 -2.98
C MET A 1 -6.22 18.81 -3.71
N LYS A 2 -5.11 18.12 -4.03
CA LYS A 2 -5.12 16.80 -4.70
C LYS A 2 -4.72 15.71 -3.71
N LEU A 3 -5.41 14.56 -3.74
CA LEU A 3 -5.13 13.40 -2.88
C LEU A 3 -3.66 12.96 -2.94
N ALA A 4 -3.05 13.05 -4.13
CA ALA A 4 -1.64 12.74 -4.36
C ALA A 4 -0.64 13.52 -3.49
N ASN A 5 -1.04 14.67 -2.93
CA ASN A 5 -0.16 15.46 -2.07
C ASN A 5 -0.12 14.94 -0.62
N TYR A 6 -1.08 14.10 -0.22
CA TYR A 6 -1.19 13.59 1.16
C TYR A 6 -0.93 12.09 1.27
N VAL A 7 -1.07 11.36 0.17
CA VAL A 7 -0.85 9.92 0.16
C VAL A 7 0.64 9.62 0.09
N HIS A 8 1.17 9.11 1.21
CA HIS A 8 2.53 8.58 1.29
C HIS A 8 2.64 7.23 0.57
N MET A 9 1.75 6.29 0.88
CA MET A 9 1.76 4.94 0.30
C MET A 9 0.36 4.32 0.36
N ILE A 10 0.02 3.53 -0.65
CA ILE A 10 -1.23 2.75 -0.71
C ILE A 10 -0.86 1.28 -0.64
N VAL A 11 -1.40 0.55 0.34
CA VAL A 11 -1.20 -0.90 0.48
C VAL A 11 -2.51 -1.59 0.20
N ILE A 12 -2.50 -2.45 -0.81
CA ILE A 12 -3.68 -3.13 -1.34
C ILE A 12 -3.52 -4.63 -1.07
N PRO A 13 -4.53 -5.31 -0.49
CA PRO A 13 -4.54 -6.77 -0.50
C PRO A 13 -4.56 -7.26 -1.94
N SER A 14 -3.65 -8.16 -2.30
CA SER A 14 -3.41 -8.57 -3.69
C SER A 14 -4.65 -9.13 -4.39
N GLU A 15 -5.59 -9.69 -3.63
CA GLU A 15 -6.90 -10.18 -4.11
C GLU A 15 -7.75 -9.08 -4.78
N TYR A 16 -7.55 -7.83 -4.36
CA TYR A 16 -8.26 -6.66 -4.88
C TYR A 16 -7.43 -5.82 -5.85
N LYS A 17 -6.21 -6.25 -6.16
CA LYS A 17 -5.28 -5.50 -7.03
C LYS A 17 -5.96 -5.06 -8.32
N ASP A 18 -6.52 -6.00 -9.08
CA ASP A 18 -7.05 -5.70 -10.42
C ASP A 18 -8.28 -4.79 -10.38
N GLN A 19 -9.07 -4.87 -9.30
CA GLN A 19 -10.25 -4.02 -9.12
C GLN A 19 -9.85 -2.60 -8.78
N ILE A 20 -8.88 -2.43 -7.87
CA ILE A 20 -8.42 -1.13 -7.41
C ILE A 20 -7.51 -0.45 -8.44
N MET A 21 -6.64 -1.19 -9.13
CA MET A 21 -5.72 -0.64 -10.13
C MET A 21 -6.46 -0.07 -11.35
N LYS A 22 -7.62 -0.61 -11.72
CA LYS A 22 -8.45 -0.08 -12.83
C LYS A 22 -8.96 1.34 -12.59
N VAL A 23 -9.15 1.72 -11.33
CA VAL A 23 -9.65 3.04 -10.93
C VAL A 23 -8.55 3.91 -10.31
N MET A 24 -7.32 3.40 -10.26
CA MET A 24 -6.18 4.08 -9.66
C MET A 24 -5.74 5.25 -10.55
N PRO A 25 -5.66 6.48 -10.02
CA PRO A 25 -5.05 7.57 -10.75
C PRO A 25 -3.56 7.27 -11.04
N GLU A 26 -3.08 7.57 -12.24
CA GLU A 26 -1.68 7.36 -12.66
C GLU A 26 -0.67 8.00 -11.68
N GLN A 27 -1.01 9.16 -11.11
CA GLN A 27 -0.15 9.86 -10.14
C GLN A 27 0.05 9.09 -8.83
N LEU A 28 -0.74 8.03 -8.59
CA LEU A 28 -0.71 7.21 -7.38
C LEU A 28 -0.27 5.77 -7.65
N SER A 29 -0.18 5.32 -8.91
CA SER A 29 0.21 3.95 -9.23
C SER A 29 1.59 3.60 -8.71
N ASP A 30 2.54 4.54 -8.77
CA ASP A 30 3.92 4.34 -8.30
C ASP A 30 4.03 4.21 -6.77
N ARG A 31 2.98 4.59 -6.05
CA ARG A 31 2.90 4.50 -4.59
C ARG A 31 1.97 3.38 -4.12
N ALA A 32 1.45 2.58 -5.05
CA ALA A 32 0.54 1.48 -4.77
C ALA A 32 1.30 0.14 -4.72
N PHE A 33 1.25 -0.52 -3.57
CA PHE A 33 1.91 -1.79 -3.32
C PHE A 33 0.88 -2.85 -2.99
N CYS A 34 1.10 -4.06 -3.50
CA CYS A 34 0.22 -5.20 -3.27
C CYS A 34 0.87 -6.17 -2.29
N LEU A 35 0.15 -6.52 -1.23
CA LEU A 35 0.56 -7.54 -0.27
C LEU A 35 -0.49 -8.66 -0.21
N SER A 36 -0.05 -9.90 -0.07
CA SER A 36 -0.97 -11.01 0.20
C SER A 36 -1.67 -10.78 1.54
N HIS A 37 -2.99 -10.93 1.58
CA HIS A 37 -3.76 -10.82 2.84
C HIS A 37 -3.45 -11.98 3.80
N ASP A 38 -2.98 -13.12 3.28
CA ASP A 38 -2.63 -14.34 4.04
C ASP A 38 -3.73 -14.82 5.02
N LYS A 39 -4.98 -14.42 4.79
CA LYS A 39 -6.12 -14.65 5.72
C LYS A 39 -5.85 -14.18 7.15
N LEU A 40 -5.02 -13.15 7.29
CA LEU A 40 -4.71 -12.52 8.56
C LEU A 40 -5.97 -11.84 9.13
N ASP A 41 -6.05 -11.79 10.46
CA ASP A 41 -7.04 -10.94 11.10
C ASP A 41 -6.66 -9.45 10.94
N VAL A 42 -7.57 -8.57 11.37
CA VAL A 42 -7.40 -7.11 11.23
C VAL A 42 -6.13 -6.60 11.93
N TRP A 43 -5.77 -7.18 13.08
CA TRP A 43 -4.59 -6.77 13.85
C TRP A 43 -3.31 -7.20 13.16
N GLN A 44 -3.23 -8.47 12.78
CA GLN A 44 -2.10 -9.04 12.06
C GLN A 44 -1.89 -8.35 10.71
N TRP A 45 -2.97 -8.03 10.00
CA TRP A 45 -2.91 -7.27 8.76
C TRP A 45 -2.35 -5.86 9.00
N SER A 46 -2.83 -5.18 10.05
CA SER A 46 -2.35 -3.84 10.40
C SER A 46 -0.84 -3.84 10.72
N GLU A 47 -0.37 -4.83 11.47
CA GLU A 47 1.05 -4.99 11.79
C GLU A 47 1.90 -5.27 10.54
N LYS A 48 1.39 -6.11 9.64
CA LYS A 48 2.04 -6.41 8.36
C LYS A 48 2.18 -5.17 7.48
N VAL A 49 1.10 -4.40 7.33
CA VAL A 49 1.09 -3.14 6.57
C VAL A 49 2.06 -2.14 7.20
N TYR A 50 2.01 -1.96 8.52
CA TYR A 50 2.90 -1.03 9.23
C TYR A 50 4.37 -1.40 9.05
N SER A 51 4.72 -2.68 9.23
CA SER A 51 6.09 -3.16 9.07
C SER A 51 6.61 -2.95 7.65
N PHE A 52 5.78 -3.24 6.65
CA PHE A 52 6.12 -3.01 5.24
C PHE A 52 6.39 -1.52 4.95
N VAL A 53 5.52 -0.62 5.39
CA VAL A 53 5.70 0.84 5.23
C VAL A 53 6.99 1.30 5.90
N ARG A 54 7.22 0.86 7.14
CA ARG A 54 8.39 1.24 7.94
C ARG A 54 9.69 0.78 7.27
N ASP A 55 9.72 -0.44 6.75
CA ASP A 55 10.92 -1.02 6.17
C ASP A 55 11.23 -0.37 4.81
N MET A 56 10.21 -0.05 4.00
CA MET A 56 10.36 0.76 2.78
C MET A 56 10.90 2.16 3.08
N ALA A 57 10.41 2.81 4.14
CA ALA A 57 10.91 4.12 4.56
C ALA A 57 12.39 4.06 4.97
N LYS A 58 12.84 2.97 5.61
CA LYS A 58 14.26 2.77 5.96
C LYS A 58 15.14 2.52 4.74
N SER A 59 14.67 1.73 3.77
CA SER A 59 15.42 1.43 2.54
C SER A 59 15.67 2.68 1.68
N ASN A 60 14.78 3.67 1.72
CA ASN A 60 14.92 4.94 0.98
C ASN A 60 15.87 5.96 1.64
N VAL A 61 16.46 5.63 2.80
CA VAL A 61 17.38 6.51 3.55
C VAL A 61 18.86 6.11 3.36
N ASN A 62 19.13 5.03 2.60
CA ASN A 62 20.48 4.55 2.28
C ASN A 62 20.90 4.84 0.84
#